data_AF-A0A521I9D7-F1
#
_entry.id   AF-A0A521I9D7-F1
#
_cell.length_a   1.000
_cell.length_b   1.000
_cell.length_c   1.000
_cell.angle_alpha   90.00
_cell.angle_beta   90.00
_cell.angle_gamma   90.00
#
_symmetry.space_group_name_H-M   'P 1'
#
loop_
_entity.id
_entity.type
_entity.pdbx_description
1 polymer ?
#
loop_
_entity_poly.entity_id
_entity_poly.type
_entity_poly.pdbx_seq_one_letter_code
_entity_poly.pdbx_strand_id
1 'polypeptide(L)' 'MPKTPILKPKQVARALERAGFILDRQKGSHAQYKKGILLVTVPLHNEELAPKTLRSILRQANMTIEELKALL' A
#
# COMPACT_ATOMS: atom_id res chain seq x y z
N MET A 1 -2.34 -17.45 15.80
CA MET A 1 -2.51 -16.12 15.17
C MET A 1 -2.22 -16.28 13.68
N PRO A 2 -3.13 -15.92 12.75
CA PRO A 2 -2.82 -16.09 11.34
C PRO A 2 -1.64 -15.18 10.96
N LYS A 3 -0.60 -15.78 10.37
CA LYS A 3 0.61 -15.10 9.89
C LYS A 3 0.17 -13.99 8.94
N THR A 4 0.30 -12.73 9.35
CA THR A 4 0.11 -11.61 8.42
C THR A 4 1.18 -11.74 7.35
N PRO A 5 0.84 -11.73 6.05
CA PRO A 5 1.83 -11.82 5.00
C PRO A 5 2.83 -10.68 5.16
N ILE A 6 4.11 -11.02 5.21
CA ILE A 6 5.20 -10.05 5.17
C ILE A 6 5.23 -9.52 3.74
N LEU A 7 4.75 -8.29 3.55
CA LEU A 7 4.72 -7.63 2.25
C LEU A 7 5.77 -6.52 2.20
N LYS A 8 6.54 -6.48 1.12
CA LYS A 8 7.49 -5.40 0.88
C LYS A 8 6.71 -4.16 0.44
N PRO A 9 7.08 -2.94 0.90
CA PRO A 9 6.39 -1.71 0.48
C PRO A 9 6.31 -1.54 -1.04
N LYS A 10 7.35 -1.95 -1.76
CA LYS A 10 7.39 -1.91 -3.23
C LYS A 10 6.33 -2.79 -3.90
N GLN A 11 5.98 -3.94 -3.31
CA GLN A 11 4.93 -4.80 -3.83
C GLN A 11 3.55 -4.15 -3.65
N VAL A 12 3.32 -3.57 -2.47
CA VAL A 12 2.07 -2.85 -2.17
C VAL A 12 1.92 -1.62 -3.06
N ALA A 13 3.00 -0.87 -3.29
CA ALA A 13 3.00 0.26 -4.22
C ALA A 13 2.59 -0.16 -5.64
N ARG A 14 3.19 -1.22 -6.19
CA ARG A 14 2.84 -1.76 -7.51
C ARG A 14 1.40 -2.28 -7.57
N ALA A 15 0.93 -2.94 -6.50
CA ALA A 15 -0.45 -3.40 -6.42
C ALA A 15 -1.44 -2.23 -6.40
N LEU A 16 -1.13 -1.13 -5.69
CA LEU A 16 -1.92 0.11 -5.73
C LEU A 16 -1.93 0.72 -7.14
N GLU A 17 -0.79 0.76 -7.83
CA GLU A 17 -0.70 1.22 -9.22
C GLU A 17 -1.59 0.37 -10.14
N ARG A 18 -1.54 -0.96 -10.02
CA ARG A 18 -2.42 -1.88 -10.74
C ARG A 18 -3.91 -1.71 -10.39
N ALA A 19 -4.22 -1.32 -9.16
CA ALA A 19 -5.58 -0.97 -8.73
C ALA A 19 -6.07 0.39 -9.27
N GLY A 20 -5.25 1.09 -10.05
CA GLY A 20 -5.57 2.40 -10.63
C GLY A 20 -5.27 3.58 -9.73
N PHE A 21 -4.44 3.41 -8.70
CA PHE A 21 -3.86 4.55 -8.00
C PHE A 21 -2.70 5.13 -8.82
N ILE A 22 -2.56 6.45 -8.81
CA ILE A 22 -1.44 7.14 -9.42
C ILE A 22 -0.53 7.72 -8.34
N LEU A 23 0.78 7.77 -8.60
CA LEU A 23 1.71 8.47 -7.72
C LEU A 23 1.42 9.99 -7.80
N ASP A 24 1.00 10.57 -6.69
CA ASP A 24 0.64 11.99 -6.57
C ASP A 24 1.87 12.82 -6.18
N ARG A 25 2.56 12.40 -5.12
CA ARG A 25 3.79 13.04 -4.65
C ARG A 25 4.65 12.07 -3.87
N GLN A 26 5.94 12.37 -3.79
CA GLN A 26 6.88 11.66 -2.95
C GLN A 26 7.75 12.65 -2.17
N LYS A 27 7.86 12.46 -0.86
CA LYS A 27 8.77 13.21 0.00
C LYS A 27 9.73 12.22 0.68
N GLY A 28 11.00 12.27 0.26
CA GLY A 28 11.98 11.26 0.65
C GLY A 28 11.48 9.86 0.28
N SER A 29 11.43 8.96 1.26
CA SER A 29 10.96 7.58 1.05
C SER A 29 9.44 7.40 1.17
N HIS A 30 8.67 8.43 1.51
CA HIS A 30 7.22 8.31 1.62
C HIS A 30 6.58 8.70 0.29
N ALA A 31 6.01 7.72 -0.41
CA ALA A 31 5.25 7.92 -1.63
C ALA A 31 3.76 8.00 -1.30
N GLN A 32 3.07 8.95 -1.90
CA GLN A 32 1.64 9.13 -1.75
C GLN A 32 0.94 8.82 -3.07
N TYR A 33 -0.05 7.94 -3.00
CA TYR A 33 -0.82 7.40 -4.10
C TYR A 33 -2.27 7.91 -4.01
N LYS A 34 -2.85 8.31 -5.14
CA LYS A 34 -4.20 8.88 -5.22
C LYS A 34 -5.08 8.11 -6.19
N LYS A 35 -6.37 7.93 -5.84
CA LYS A 35 -7.42 7.42 -6.73
C LYS A 35 -8.73 8.14 -6.41
N GLY A 36 -9.12 9.12 -7.24
CA GLY A 36 -10.27 9.99 -6.96
C GLY A 36 -10.08 10.75 -5.64
N ILE A 37 -10.94 10.48 -4.66
CA ILE A 37 -10.86 11.07 -3.31
C ILE A 37 -9.96 10.28 -2.35
N LEU A 38 -9.51 9.08 -2.73
CA LEU A 38 -8.68 8.22 -1.89
C LEU A 38 -7.21 8.65 -1.96
N LEU A 39 -6.55 8.66 -0.80
CA LEU A 39 -5.15 9.06 -0.66
C LEU A 39 -4.43 8.11 0.30
N VAL A 40 -3.37 7.48 -0.17
CA VAL A 40 -2.67 6.39 0.51
C VAL A 40 -1.19 6.71 0.60
N THR A 41 -0.59 6.56 1.77
CA THR A 41 0.86 6.79 1.94
C THR A 41 1.59 5.47 2.16
N VAL A 42 2.59 5.19 1.32
CA VAL A 42 3.43 3.99 1.39
C VAL A 42 4.86 4.39 1.79
N PRO A 43 5.39 3.87 2.92
CA PRO A 43 6.78 4.09 3.32
C PRO A 43 7.72 3.13 2.57
N LEU A 44 8.38 3.62 1.52
CA LEU A 44 9.27 2.85 0.64
C LEU A 44 10.69 2.60 1.19
N HIS A 45 11.05 3.14 2.36
CA HIS A 45 12.34 2.87 3.01
C HIS A 45 12.37 1.55 3.77
N ASN A 46 11.20 0.99 4.09
CA ASN A 46 11.13 -0.22 4.89
C ASN A 46 11.45 -1.44 4.02
N GLU A 47 12.15 -2.42 4.60
CA GLU A 47 12.30 -3.73 3.97
C GLU A 47 10.97 -4.48 3.97
N GLU A 48 10.20 -4.33 5.05
CA GLU A 48 8.92 -5.00 5.29
C GLU A 48 7.89 -4.04 5.89
N LEU A 49 6.62 -4.18 5.49
CA LEU A 49 5.54 -3.44 6.12
C LEU A 49 5.10 -4.10 7.43
N ALA A 50 5.20 -3.34 8.52
CA ALA A 50 4.59 -3.74 9.78
C ALA A 50 3.08 -3.99 9.58
N PRO A 51 2.47 -5.00 10.25
CA PRO A 51 1.05 -5.32 10.10
C PRO A 51 0.10 -4.14 10.33
N LYS A 52 0.45 -3.23 11.26
CA LYS A 52 -0.31 -1.99 11.50
C LYS A 52 -0.27 -1.05 10.30
N THR A 53 0.89 -0.90 9.67
CA THR A 53 1.08 -0.06 8.47
C THR A 53 0.30 -0.64 7.30
N LEU A 54 0.37 -1.95 7.07
CA LEU A 54 -0.41 -2.62 6.02
C LEU A 54 -1.93 -2.41 6.24
N ARG A 55 -2.42 -2.58 7.47
CA ARG A 55 -3.84 -2.31 7.79
C ARG A 55 -4.22 -0.85 7.55
N SER A 56 -3.35 0.10 7.87
CA SER A 56 -3.59 1.52 7.59
C SER A 56 -3.69 1.80 6.09
N ILE A 57 -2.79 1.21 5.30
CA ILE A 57 -2.79 1.33 3.84
C ILE A 57 -4.09 0.76 3.25
N LEU A 58 -4.49 -0.45 3.65
CA LEU A 58 -5.74 -1.07 3.20
C LEU A 58 -6.97 -0.20 3.53
N ARG A 59 -7.03 0.35 4.74
CA ARG A 59 -8.11 1.26 5.16
C ARG A 59 -8.13 2.54 4.33
N GLN A 60 -6.98 3.15 4.07
CA GLN A 60 -6.88 4.37 3.24
C GLN A 60 -7.23 4.11 1.78
N ALA A 61 -6.86 2.93 1.27
CA ALA A 61 -7.15 2.50 -0.09
C ALA A 61 -8.59 2.03 -0.28
N ASN A 62 -9.38 1.94 0.80
CA ASN A 62 -10.69 1.29 0.83
C ASN A 62 -10.65 -0.10 0.13
N MET A 63 -9.65 -0.89 0.51
CA MET A 63 -9.31 -2.15 -0.15
C MET A 63 -9.17 -3.26 0.90
N THR A 64 -9.62 -4.46 0.54
CA THR A 64 -9.46 -5.67 1.34
C THR A 64 -8.08 -6.30 1.14
N ILE A 65 -7.67 -7.16 2.06
CA ILE A 65 -6.42 -7.91 1.90
C ILE A 65 -6.47 -8.87 0.70
N GLU A 66 -7.64 -9.35 0.31
CA GLU A 66 -7.82 -10.28 -0.81
C GLU A 66 -7.65 -9.56 -2.15
N GLU A 67 -8.28 -8.39 -2.30
CA GLU A 67 -8.08 -7.52 -3.47
C GLU A 67 -6.60 -7.13 -3.63
N LEU A 68 -5.94 -6.78 -2.52
CA LEU A 68 -4.50 -6.50 -2.57
C LEU A 68 -3.72 -7.72 -3.05
N LYS A 69 -4.01 -8.92 -2.50
CA LYS A 69 -3.32 -10.16 -2.87
C LYS A 69 -3.51 -10.54 -4.34
N ALA A 70 -4.68 -10.27 -4.92
CA ALA A 70 -4.94 -10.51 -6.34
C ALA A 70 -4.08 -9.63 -7.27
N LEU A 71 -3.48 -8.56 -6.73
CA LEU A 71 -2.70 -7.58 -7.49
C LEU A 71 -1.20 -7.61 -7.19
N LEU A 72 -0.72 -8.52 -6.33
CA LEU A 72 0.70 -8.64 -5.95
C LEU A 72 1.61 -9.15 -7.08
#